data_AF-A0A378AXD0-F1
#
_entry.id   AF-A0A378AXD0-F1
#
_cell.length_a   1.000
_cell.length_b   1.000
_cell.length_c   1.000
_cell.angle_alpha   90.00
_cell.angle_beta   90.00
_cell.angle_gamma   90.00
#
_symmetry.space_group_name_H-M   'P 1'
#
loop_
_entity.id
_entity.type
_entity.pdbx_description
1 polymer ?
#
loop_
_entity_poly.entity_id
_entity_poly.type
_entity_poly.pdbx_seq_one_letter_code
_entity_poly.pdbx_strand_id
1 'polypeptide(L)'
;MIRTSVSTFMEFIGNNPNAFRLLLRERSGTSAAFRAAVAREIQHFIAELADYLELENHMPRAFTEAQAEAMVTIVFSAGAEALDVGPEQRRQLEERLVLQLRMISKGAYYWYRREQEKMSHHSE
;
A
#
# COMPACT_ATOMS: atom_id res chain seq x y z
N MET A 1 -3.41 -9.22 10.59
CA MET A 1 -4.13 -8.34 9.64
C MET A 1 -3.47 -8.28 8.28
N ILE A 2 -2.23 -7.75 8.13
CA ILE A 2 -1.54 -7.59 6.83
C ILE A 2 -1.64 -8.83 5.91
N ARG A 3 -1.33 -10.02 6.42
CA ARG A 3 -1.40 -11.26 5.63
C ARG A 3 -2.80 -11.49 5.05
N THR A 4 -3.84 -11.42 5.87
CA THR A 4 -5.23 -11.60 5.44
C THR A 4 -5.61 -10.61 4.35
N SER A 5 -5.31 -9.31 4.53
CA SER A 5 -5.60 -8.28 3.54
C SER A 5 -4.87 -8.53 2.21
N VAL A 6 -3.60 -8.96 2.28
CA VAL A 6 -2.82 -9.31 1.09
C VAL A 6 -3.40 -10.52 0.38
N SER A 7 -3.74 -11.59 1.11
CA SER A 7 -4.34 -12.79 0.52
C SER A 7 -5.68 -12.46 -0.16
N THR A 8 -6.54 -11.68 0.49
CA THR A 8 -7.82 -11.22 -0.10
C THR A 8 -7.60 -10.37 -1.34
N PHE A 9 -6.60 -9.48 -1.34
CA PHE A 9 -6.25 -8.71 -2.54
C PHE A 9 -5.76 -9.62 -3.67
N MET A 10 -4.85 -10.56 -3.40
CA MET A 10 -4.33 -11.49 -4.41
C MET A 10 -5.42 -12.39 -4.99
N GLU A 11 -6.38 -12.81 -4.16
CA GLU A 11 -7.58 -13.52 -4.59
C GLU A 11 -8.46 -12.65 -5.51
N PHE A 12 -8.67 -11.37 -5.16
CA PHE A 12 -9.40 -10.43 -6.02
C PHE A 12 -8.73 -10.28 -7.39
N ILE A 13 -7.40 -10.14 -7.45
CA ILE A 13 -6.64 -10.07 -8.71
C ILE A 13 -6.78 -11.36 -9.51
N GLY A 14 -6.75 -12.51 -8.84
CA GLY A 14 -6.95 -13.81 -9.48
C GLY A 14 -8.35 -13.99 -10.08
N ASN A 15 -9.37 -13.51 -9.38
CA ASN A 15 -10.77 -13.61 -9.81
C ASN A 15 -11.16 -12.55 -10.85
N ASN A 16 -10.49 -11.39 -10.86
CA ASN A 16 -10.84 -10.24 -11.72
C ASN A 16 -9.64 -9.69 -12.52
N PRO A 17 -8.87 -10.52 -13.26
CA PRO A 17 -7.62 -10.10 -13.88
C PRO A 17 -7.82 -9.03 -14.97
N ASN A 18 -8.93 -9.08 -15.72
CA ASN A 18 -9.21 -8.13 -16.78
C ASN A 18 -9.60 -6.74 -16.25
N ALA A 19 -10.31 -6.69 -15.12
CA ALA A 19 -10.65 -5.43 -14.46
C ALA A 19 -9.38 -4.72 -13.97
N PHE A 20 -8.45 -5.48 -13.37
CA PHE A 20 -7.19 -4.93 -12.91
C PHE A 20 -6.28 -4.50 -14.06
N ARG A 21 -6.21 -5.28 -15.16
CA ARG A 21 -5.50 -4.87 -16.39
C ARG A 21 -6.05 -3.57 -16.98
N LEU A 22 -7.38 -3.40 -16.97
CA LEU A 22 -8.01 -2.16 -17.43
C LEU A 22 -7.58 -0.97 -16.56
N LEU A 23 -7.60 -1.13 -15.23
CA LEU A 23 -7.13 -0.10 -14.30
C LEU A 23 -5.68 0.30 -14.57
N LEU A 24 -4.79 -0.68 -14.75
CA LEU A 24 -3.37 -0.43 -15.05
C LEU A 24 -3.18 0.26 -16.41
N ARG A 25 -3.94 -0.15 -17.44
CA ARG A 25 -3.88 0.43 -18.78
C ARG A 25 -4.33 1.89 -18.77
N GLU A 26 -5.40 2.20 -18.06
CA GLU A 26 -5.91 3.58 -17.99
C GLU A 26 -4.97 4.50 -17.19
N ARG A 27 -4.10 3.95 -16.33
CA ARG A 27 -3.04 4.73 -15.65
C ARG A 27 -1.97 5.24 -16.63
N SER A 28 -1.61 4.45 -17.64
CA SER A 28 -0.60 4.80 -18.67
C SER A 28 -1.20 5.23 -20.01
N GLY A 29 -2.52 5.16 -20.14
CA GLY A 29 -3.27 5.42 -21.37
C GLY A 29 -3.30 6.89 -21.80
N THR A 30 -3.86 7.15 -22.97
CA THR A 30 -3.86 8.47 -23.62
C THR A 30 -4.92 9.44 -23.09
N SER A 31 -6.01 8.94 -22.49
CA SER A 31 -7.08 9.80 -21.97
C SER A 31 -6.70 10.46 -20.64
N ALA A 32 -6.53 11.78 -20.66
CA ALA A 32 -6.20 12.56 -19.48
C ALA A 32 -7.27 12.48 -18.38
N ALA A 33 -8.56 12.43 -18.77
CA ALA A 33 -9.67 12.34 -17.83
C ALA A 33 -9.68 11.01 -17.07
N PHE A 34 -9.40 9.90 -17.75
CA PHE A 34 -9.29 8.58 -17.11
C PHE A 34 -8.06 8.47 -16.22
N ARG A 35 -6.88 8.96 -16.67
CA ARG A 35 -5.69 9.02 -15.81
C ARG A 35 -5.96 9.79 -14.52
N ALA A 36 -6.64 10.94 -14.63
CA ALA A 36 -6.99 11.75 -13.47
C ALA A 36 -8.00 11.04 -12.55
N ALA A 37 -8.97 10.30 -13.09
CA ALA A 37 -9.91 9.52 -12.29
C ALA A 37 -9.21 8.39 -11.52
N VAL A 38 -8.34 7.63 -12.19
CA VAL A 38 -7.56 6.56 -11.54
C VAL A 38 -6.63 7.12 -10.47
N ALA A 39 -5.96 8.25 -10.75
CA ALA A 39 -5.10 8.91 -9.78
C ALA A 39 -5.88 9.35 -8.54
N ARG A 40 -7.09 9.92 -8.71
CA ARG A 40 -7.96 10.27 -7.57
C ARG A 40 -8.36 9.06 -6.76
N GLU A 41 -8.71 7.95 -7.41
CA GLU A 41 -9.09 6.73 -6.70
C GLU A 41 -7.94 6.15 -5.87
N ILE A 42 -6.72 6.15 -6.43
CA ILE A 42 -5.53 5.74 -5.68
C ILE A 42 -5.29 6.67 -4.48
N GLN A 43 -5.45 7.98 -4.67
CA GLN A 43 -5.31 8.96 -3.58
C GLN A 43 -6.38 8.77 -2.50
N HIS A 44 -7.62 8.43 -2.87
CA HIS A 44 -8.65 8.08 -1.91
C HIS A 44 -8.28 6.82 -1.11
N PHE A 45 -7.77 5.75 -1.74
CA PHE A 45 -7.30 4.58 -0.99
C PHE A 45 -6.15 4.89 -0.03
N ILE A 46 -5.23 5.77 -0.44
CA ILE A 46 -4.14 6.23 0.43
C ILE A 46 -4.71 6.99 1.63
N ALA A 47 -5.66 7.91 1.41
CA ALA A 47 -6.29 8.69 2.46
C ALA A 47 -7.04 7.79 3.46
N GLU A 48 -7.84 6.84 2.99
CA GLU A 48 -8.58 5.89 3.85
C GLU A 48 -7.63 5.01 4.67
N LEU A 49 -6.54 4.53 4.06
CA LEU A 49 -5.54 3.75 4.78
C LEU A 49 -4.79 4.61 5.81
N ALA A 50 -4.49 5.87 5.49
CA ALA A 50 -3.87 6.80 6.42
C ALA A 50 -4.78 7.10 7.61
N ASP A 51 -6.08 7.34 7.37
CA ASP A 51 -7.09 7.53 8.42
C ASP A 51 -7.13 6.32 9.36
N TYR A 52 -7.15 5.11 8.79
CA TYR A 52 -7.13 3.87 9.56
C TYR A 52 -5.85 3.73 10.41
N LEU A 53 -4.68 4.01 9.83
CA LEU A 53 -3.39 3.89 10.53
C LEU A 53 -3.22 4.93 11.64
N GLU A 54 -3.78 6.12 11.46
CA GLU A 54 -3.81 7.19 12.47
C GLU A 54 -4.64 6.80 13.69
N LEU A 55 -5.81 6.19 13.45
CA LEU A 55 -6.66 5.64 14.50
C LEU A 55 -6.00 4.45 15.22
N GLU A 56 -5.35 3.54 14.48
CA GLU A 56 -4.77 2.32 15.07
C GLU A 56 -3.46 2.59 15.83
N ASN A 57 -2.61 3.49 15.34
CA ASN A 57 -1.24 3.66 15.86
C ASN A 57 -1.00 4.98 16.60
N HIS A 58 -1.98 5.89 16.63
CA HIS A 58 -1.86 7.22 17.24
C HIS A 58 -0.61 7.99 16.76
N MET A 59 -0.32 7.86 15.46
CA MET A 59 0.79 8.55 14.80
C MET A 59 0.28 9.80 14.06
N PRO A 60 1.06 10.89 14.00
CA PRO A 60 0.68 12.08 13.25
C PRO A 60 0.41 11.78 11.78
N ARG A 61 -0.52 12.53 11.19
CA ARG A 61 -0.96 12.39 9.80
C ARG A 61 0.18 12.26 8.79
N ALA A 62 1.24 13.07 8.94
CA ALA A 62 2.39 13.05 8.03
C ALA A 62 3.08 11.67 7.96
N PHE A 63 3.11 10.92 9.07
CA PHE A 63 3.68 9.56 9.11
C PHE A 63 2.73 8.53 8.50
N THR A 64 1.45 8.63 8.81
CA THR A 64 0.44 7.66 8.37
C THR A 64 0.15 7.79 6.88
N GLU A 65 0.14 9.01 6.32
CA GLU A 65 0.05 9.26 4.88
C GLU A 65 1.25 8.68 4.13
N ALA A 66 2.48 8.98 4.58
CA ALA A 66 3.67 8.44 3.94
C ALA A 66 3.74 6.91 4.01
N GLN A 67 3.34 6.33 5.15
CA GLN A 67 3.24 4.88 5.31
C GLN A 67 2.18 4.29 4.36
N ALA A 68 0.99 4.87 4.32
CA ALA A 68 -0.11 4.41 3.47
C ALA A 68 0.26 4.49 1.99
N GLU A 69 0.85 5.60 1.54
CA GLU A 69 1.31 5.79 0.17
C GLU A 69 2.32 4.70 -0.24
N ALA A 70 3.31 4.42 0.61
CA ALA A 70 4.29 3.37 0.36
C ALA A 70 3.63 1.98 0.28
N MET A 71 2.72 1.66 1.20
CA MET A 71 1.99 0.39 1.22
C MET A 71 1.13 0.20 -0.03
N VAL A 72 0.34 1.21 -0.42
CA VAL A 72 -0.51 1.17 -1.62
C VAL A 72 0.33 1.02 -2.88
N THR A 73 1.44 1.76 -2.98
CA THR A 73 2.35 1.70 -4.13
C THR A 73 2.89 0.28 -4.36
N ILE A 74 3.38 -0.38 -3.30
CA ILE A 74 3.92 -1.73 -3.46
C ILE A 74 2.83 -2.78 -3.72
N VAL A 75 1.64 -2.63 -3.15
CA VAL A 75 0.50 -3.53 -3.39
C VAL A 75 0.05 -3.44 -4.84
N PHE A 76 -0.07 -2.23 -5.41
CA PHE A 76 -0.41 -2.06 -6.82
C PHE A 76 0.68 -2.63 -7.75
N SER A 77 1.95 -2.41 -7.43
CA SER A 77 3.07 -2.98 -8.20
C SER A 77 3.03 -4.51 -8.19
N ALA A 78 2.84 -5.12 -7.02
CA ALA A 78 2.73 -6.57 -6.90
C ALA A 78 1.46 -7.10 -7.58
N GLY A 79 0.34 -6.39 -7.51
CA GLY A 79 -0.88 -6.74 -8.23
C GLY A 79 -0.67 -6.79 -9.75
N ALA A 80 0.15 -5.89 -10.30
CA ALA A 80 0.50 -5.89 -11.71
C ALA A 80 1.35 -7.12 -12.08
N GLU A 81 2.41 -7.40 -11.32
CA GLU A 81 3.25 -8.59 -11.49
C GLU A 81 2.43 -9.90 -11.36
N ALA A 82 1.46 -9.92 -10.43
CA ALA A 82 0.60 -11.07 -10.19
C ALA A 82 -0.24 -11.48 -11.41
N LEU A 83 -0.50 -10.58 -12.36
CA LEU A 83 -1.31 -10.86 -13.56
C LEU A 83 -0.59 -11.75 -14.57
N ASP A 84 0.74 -11.77 -14.55
CA ASP A 84 1.57 -12.36 -15.61
C ASP A 84 2.35 -13.60 -15.13
N VAL A 85 2.20 -13.98 -13.86
CA VAL A 85 2.93 -15.10 -13.23
C VAL A 85 2.03 -16.29 -12.91
N GLY A 86 2.63 -17.48 -12.85
CA GLY A 86 1.93 -18.71 -12.49
C GLY A 86 1.58 -18.80 -10.99
N PRO A 87 0.77 -19.80 -10.58
CA PRO A 87 0.32 -19.95 -9.20
C PRO A 87 1.46 -20.04 -8.17
N GLU A 88 2.56 -20.71 -8.52
CA GLU A 88 3.72 -20.82 -7.63
C GLU A 88 4.41 -19.47 -7.39
N GLN A 89 4.71 -18.75 -8.47
CA GLN A 89 5.31 -17.42 -8.39
C GLN A 89 4.37 -16.42 -7.71
N ARG A 90 3.06 -16.55 -7.90
CA ARG A 90 2.07 -15.72 -7.20
C ARG A 90 2.12 -15.94 -5.69
N ARG A 91 2.29 -17.18 -5.21
CA ARG A 91 2.50 -17.46 -3.77
C ARG A 91 3.79 -16.84 -3.24
N GLN A 92 4.88 -16.93 -4.00
CA GLN A 92 6.15 -16.31 -3.61
C GLN A 92 6.05 -14.78 -3.57
N LEU A 93 5.35 -14.19 -4.54
CA LEU A 93 5.05 -12.76 -4.60
C LEU A 93 4.21 -12.32 -3.39
N GLU A 94 3.23 -13.13 -2.99
CA GLU A 94 2.41 -12.89 -1.81
C GLU A 94 3.23 -12.86 -0.52
N GLU A 95 4.08 -13.88 -0.28
CA GLU A 95 4.96 -13.92 0.89
C GLU A 95 5.93 -12.74 0.92
N ARG A 96 6.51 -12.39 -0.24
CA ARG A 96 7.38 -11.22 -0.39
C ARG A 96 6.64 -9.93 -0.05
N LEU A 97 5.43 -9.75 -0.57
CA LEU A 97 4.60 -8.58 -0.31
C LEU A 97 4.24 -8.45 1.17
N VAL A 98 3.87 -9.55 1.83
CA VAL A 98 3.60 -9.57 3.27
C VAL A 98 4.84 -9.13 4.07
N LEU A 99 6.03 -9.60 3.69
CA LEU A 99 7.27 -9.18 4.35
C LEU A 99 7.54 -7.68 4.14
N GLN A 100 7.41 -7.18 2.91
CA GLN A 100 7.62 -5.77 2.58
C GLN A 100 6.67 -4.84 3.36
N LEU A 101 5.38 -5.17 3.40
CA LEU A 101 4.39 -4.40 4.15
C LEU A 101 4.68 -4.41 5.66
N ARG A 102 5.14 -5.54 6.22
CA ARG A 102 5.58 -5.61 7.62
C ARG A 102 6.81 -4.73 7.89
N MET A 103 7.77 -4.69 6.97
CA MET A 103 8.95 -3.83 7.10
C MET A 103 8.56 -2.35 7.09
N ILE A 104 7.66 -1.94 6.18
CA ILE A 104 7.14 -0.57 6.12
C ILE A 104 6.42 -0.20 7.42
N SER A 105 5.50 -1.05 7.86
CA SER A 105 4.73 -0.82 9.09
C SER A 105 5.63 -0.71 10.34
N LYS A 106 6.58 -1.64 10.51
CA LYS A 106 7.53 -1.58 11.63
C LYS A 106 8.48 -0.38 11.53
N GLY A 107 8.93 -0.07 10.32
CA GLY A 107 9.85 1.05 10.05
C GLY A 107 9.22 2.39 10.39
N ALA A 108 7.97 2.62 9.97
CA ALA A 108 7.21 3.82 10.29
C ALA A 108 7.04 4.00 11.81
N TYR A 109 6.61 2.94 12.50
CA TYR A 109 6.45 2.96 13.96
C TYR A 109 7.76 3.23 14.71
N TYR A 110 8.85 2.55 14.32
CA TYR A 110 10.16 2.73 14.96
C TYR A 110 10.72 4.13 14.74
N TRP A 111 10.58 4.67 13.52
CA TRP A 111 11.01 6.03 13.20
C TRP A 111 10.26 7.05 14.06
N TYR A 112 8.93 6.97 14.11
CA TYR A 112 8.11 7.86 14.92
C TYR A 112 8.49 7.82 16.40
N ARG A 113 8.66 6.62 16.97
CA ARG A 113 9.08 6.48 18.38
C ARG A 113 10.43 7.13 18.65
N ARG A 114 11.40 6.95 17.75
CA ARG A 114 12.73 7.56 17.86
C ARG A 114 12.67 9.09 17.76
N GLU A 115 11.75 9.63 16.98
CA GLU A 115 11.56 11.08 16.86
C GLU A 115 10.99 11.68 18.16
N GLN A 116 10.04 11.00 18.81
CA GLN A 116 9.55 11.38 20.14
C GLN A 116 10.65 11.38 21.20
N GLU A 117 11.48 10.32 21.24
CA GLU A 117 12.61 10.20 22.17
C GLU A 117 13.62 11.36 22.00
N LYS A 118 13.83 11.85 20.78
CA LYS A 118 14.71 13.01 20.54
C LYS A 118 14.10 14.32 21.03
N MET A 119 12.78 14.50 20.84
CA MET A 119 12.09 15.72 21.26
C MET A 119 12.00 15.83 22.80
N SER A 120 11.90 14.70 23.51
CA SER A 120 11.94 14.70 24.97
C SER A 120 13.32 15.08 25.52
N HIS A 121 14.41 14.59 24.92
CA HIS A 121 15.78 14.91 25.33
C HIS A 121 16.25 16.34 24.98
N HIS A 122 15.54 17.06 24.10
CA HIS A 122 15.84 18.47 23.80
C HIS A 122 15.06 19.46 24.67
N SER A 123 14.15 18.97 25.51
CA SER A 123 13.30 19.79 26.39
C SER A 123 13.76 19.77 27.86
N GLU A 124 14.87 19.08 28.16
CA GLU A 124 15.59 19.07 29.44
C GLU A 124 16.95 19.78 29.30
#